data_AF-A0AAV5S7A1-F1
#
_entry.id   AF-A0AAV5S7A1-F1
#
_cell.length_a   1.000
_cell.length_b   1.000
_cell.length_c   1.000
_cell.angle_alpha   90.00
_cell.angle_beta   90.00
_cell.angle_gamma   90.00
#
_symmetry.space_group_name_H-M   'P 1'
#
loop_
_entity.id
_entity.type
_entity.pdbx_description
1 polymer ?
#
loop_
_entity_poly.entity_id
_entity_poly.type
_entity_poly.pdbx_seq_one_letter_code
_entity_poly.pdbx_strand_id
1 'polypeptide(L)'
;RATNFAKVHCLFVQTFEKLIASVSLLFMFPCLFVIAETETLHWNCKALLLCSAIVQLQIISMQLAVILYEFHTGIHLPDDVGEEAWFMFAHEIGYGLSSVLLVYLVVER
;
A
#
# COMPACT_ATOMS: atom_id res chain seq x y z
N ARG A 1 32.62 9.10 0.93
CA ARG A 1 32.11 8.81 -0.44
C ARG A 1 30.91 7.87 -0.41
N ALA A 2 30.98 6.74 0.31
CA ALA A 2 29.84 5.83 0.54
C ALA A 2 28.63 6.52 1.22
N THR A 3 28.87 7.43 2.16
CA THR A 3 27.83 8.20 2.87
C THR A 3 27.00 9.12 1.97
N ASN A 4 27.62 9.77 0.98
CA ASN A 4 26.90 10.62 0.02
C ASN A 4 26.13 9.78 -1.01
N PHE A 5 26.65 8.63 -1.41
CA PHE A 5 25.94 7.70 -2.31
C PHE A 5 24.69 7.11 -1.65
N ALA A 6 24.81 6.66 -0.39
CA ALA A 6 23.68 6.17 0.40
C ALA A 6 22.61 7.26 0.59
N LYS A 7 23.02 8.51 0.84
CA LYS A 7 22.09 9.64 1.02
C LYS A 7 21.33 10.00 -0.26
N VAL A 8 22.01 10.03 -1.42
CA VAL A 8 21.37 10.30 -2.71
C VAL A 8 20.45 9.14 -3.12
N HIS A 9 20.88 7.90 -2.90
CA HIS A 9 20.08 6.72 -3.20
C HIS A 9 18.81 6.64 -2.33
N CYS A 10 18.93 6.93 -1.03
CA CYS A 10 17.81 6.99 -0.09
C CYS A 10 16.78 8.07 -0.50
N LEU A 11 17.23 9.29 -0.83
CA LEU A 11 16.36 10.36 -1.32
C LEU A 11 15.65 9.99 -2.63
N PHE A 12 16.35 9.31 -3.54
CA PHE A 12 15.78 8.88 -4.81
C PHE A 12 14.69 7.83 -4.61
N VAL A 13 14.97 6.77 -3.84
CA VAL A 13 13.99 5.71 -3.52
C VAL A 13 12.75 6.29 -2.84
N GLN A 14 12.93 7.15 -1.83
CA GLN A 14 11.82 7.81 -1.16
C GLN A 14 10.99 8.69 -2.10
N THR A 15 11.61 9.37 -3.06
CA THR A 15 10.89 10.18 -4.05
C THR A 15 10.04 9.31 -4.97
N PHE A 16 10.58 8.16 -5.39
CA PHE A 16 9.83 7.19 -6.18
C PHE A 16 8.68 6.57 -5.39
N GLU A 17 8.88 6.18 -4.13
CA GLU A 17 7.81 5.68 -3.27
C GLU A 17 6.69 6.70 -3.11
N LYS A 18 7.00 7.97 -2.87
CA LYS A 18 6.00 9.05 -2.79
C LYS A 18 5.22 9.21 -4.09
N LEU A 19 5.91 9.19 -5.22
CA LEU A 19 5.28 9.32 -6.53
C LEU A 19 4.39 8.12 -6.85
N ILE A 20 4.85 6.91 -6.57
CA ILE A 20 4.08 5.68 -6.81
C ILE A 20 2.88 5.60 -5.87
N ALA A 21 3.03 5.90 -4.59
CA ALA A 21 1.94 5.87 -3.62
C ALA A 21 0.84 6.87 -3.97
N SER A 22 1.20 8.11 -4.33
CA SER A 22 0.24 9.15 -4.71
C SER A 22 -0.51 8.80 -6.00
N VAL A 23 0.20 8.32 -7.03
CA VAL A 23 -0.40 7.90 -8.29
C VAL A 23 -1.31 6.68 -8.08
N SER A 24 -0.85 5.69 -7.31
CA SER A 24 -1.64 4.49 -7.00
C SER A 24 -2.92 4.83 -6.26
N LEU A 25 -2.88 5.75 -5.30
CA LEU A 25 -4.06 6.22 -4.57
C LEU A 25 -5.06 6.87 -5.52
N LEU A 26 -4.59 7.73 -6.44
CA LEU A 26 -5.44 8.42 -7.41
C LEU A 26 -6.16 7.45 -8.36
N PHE A 27 -5.51 6.35 -8.77
CA PHE A 27 -6.12 5.34 -9.63
C PHE A 27 -6.99 4.31 -8.88
N MET A 28 -6.70 4.05 -7.60
CA MET A 28 -7.47 3.09 -6.79
C MET A 28 -8.91 3.54 -6.53
N PHE A 29 -9.14 4.82 -6.26
CA PHE A 29 -10.49 5.36 -6.03
C PHE A 29 -11.47 5.15 -7.21
N PRO A 30 -11.14 5.57 -8.45
CA PRO A 30 -12.02 5.32 -9.58
C PRO A 30 -12.13 3.82 -9.90
N CYS A 31 -11.09 3.02 -9.64
CA CYS A 31 -11.16 1.57 -9.79
C CYS A 31 -12.22 0.95 -8.86
N LEU A 32 -12.22 1.33 -7.57
CA LEU A 32 -13.24 0.90 -6.60
C LEU A 32 -14.65 1.28 -7.04
N PHE A 33 -14.82 2.52 -7.52
CA PHE A 33 -16.12 3.00 -8.00
C PHE A 33 -16.62 2.19 -9.19
N VAL A 34 -15.77 1.96 -10.19
CA VAL A 34 -16.12 1.16 -11.38
C VAL A 34 -16.48 -0.27 -11.00
N ILE A 35 -15.73 -0.92 -10.11
CA ILE A 35 -16.04 -2.28 -9.65
C ILE A 35 -17.38 -2.31 -8.91
N ALA A 36 -17.66 -1.30 -8.08
CA ALA A 36 -18.92 -1.20 -7.34
C ALA A 36 -20.13 -1.03 -8.27
N GLU A 37 -20.01 -0.22 -9.32
CA GLU A 37 -21.07 0.04 -10.30
C GLU A 37 -21.21 -1.07 -11.35
N THR A 38 -20.22 -1.94 -11.50
CA THR A 38 -20.29 -3.03 -12.49
C THR A 38 -21.27 -4.11 -12.05
N GLU A 39 -22.40 -4.23 -12.76
CA GLU A 39 -23.43 -5.26 -12.52
C GLU A 39 -23.18 -6.57 -13.27
N THR A 40 -22.26 -6.57 -14.24
CA THR A 40 -22.00 -7.73 -15.11
C THR A 40 -21.15 -8.82 -14.46
N LEU A 41 -20.61 -8.57 -13.25
CA LEU A 41 -19.73 -9.49 -12.55
C LEU A 41 -20.50 -10.39 -11.59
N HIS A 42 -20.08 -11.66 -11.50
CA HIS A 42 -20.60 -12.57 -10.47
C HIS A 42 -20.33 -12.00 -9.07
N TRP A 43 -21.30 -12.14 -8.16
CA TRP A 43 -21.26 -11.47 -6.85
C TRP A 43 -20.02 -11.86 -6.02
N ASN A 44 -19.62 -13.14 -6.07
CA ASN A 44 -18.42 -13.62 -5.37
C ASN A 44 -17.14 -12.95 -5.90
N CYS A 45 -16.95 -12.93 -7.23
CA CYS A 45 -15.83 -12.27 -7.88
C CYS A 45 -15.81 -10.76 -7.63
N LYS A 46 -16.99 -10.12 -7.64
CA LYS A 46 -17.14 -8.70 -7.31
C LYS A 46 -16.72 -8.42 -5.87
N ALA A 47 -17.15 -9.25 -4.92
CA ALA A 47 -16.77 -9.12 -3.53
C ALA A 47 -15.26 -9.32 -3.33
N LEU A 48 -14.66 -10.32 -3.99
CA LEU A 48 -13.21 -10.56 -3.91
C LEU A 48 -12.39 -9.42 -4.52
N LEU A 49 -12.82 -8.86 -5.64
CA LEU A 49 -12.19 -7.68 -6.25
C LEU A 49 -12.29 -6.44 -5.37
N LEU A 50 -13.47 -6.18 -4.79
CA LEU A 50 -13.66 -5.08 -3.84
C LEU A 50 -12.79 -5.26 -2.60
N CYS A 51 -12.75 -6.45 -2.01
CA CYS A 51 -11.88 -6.76 -0.89
C CYS A 51 -10.40 -6.54 -1.24
N SER A 52 -9.96 -7.00 -2.41
CA SER A 52 -8.58 -6.81 -2.87
C SER A 52 -8.24 -5.31 -3.03
N ALA A 53 -9.14 -4.54 -3.62
CA ALA A 53 -8.95 -3.10 -3.78
C ALA A 53 -8.95 -2.35 -2.43
N ILE A 54 -9.78 -2.78 -1.46
CA ILE A 54 -9.77 -2.23 -0.09
C ILE A 54 -8.45 -2.52 0.61
N VAL A 55 -7.93 -3.75 0.52
CA VAL A 55 -6.63 -4.12 1.11
C VAL A 55 -5.49 -3.32 0.46
N GLN A 56 -5.53 -3.12 -0.85
CA GLN A 56 -4.54 -2.27 -1.53
C GLN A 56 -4.64 -0.80 -1.08
N LEU A 57 -5.85 -0.27 -0.91
CA LEU A 57 -6.06 1.09 -0.38
C LEU A 57 -5.51 1.21 1.05
N GLN A 58 -5.71 0.19 1.90
CA GLN A 58 -5.14 0.14 3.24
C GLN A 58 -3.59 0.20 3.19
N ILE A 59 -2.95 -0.62 2.37
CA ILE A 59 -1.48 -0.63 2.22
C ILE A 59 -0.96 0.75 1.80
N ILE A 60 -1.54 1.34 0.75
CA ILE A 60 -1.12 2.66 0.24
C ILE A 60 -1.33 3.74 1.31
N SER A 61 -2.43 3.67 2.08
CA SER A 61 -2.70 4.63 3.15
C SER A 61 -1.66 4.55 4.28
N MET A 62 -1.20 3.35 4.63
CA MET A 62 -0.16 3.14 5.63
C MET A 62 1.19 3.68 5.12
N GLN A 63 1.57 3.36 3.89
CA GLN A 63 2.80 3.91 3.29
C GLN A 63 2.79 5.45 3.26
N LEU A 64 1.65 6.05 2.92
CA LEU A 64 1.49 7.50 2.93
C LEU A 64 1.60 8.08 4.35
N ALA A 65 1.04 7.40 5.35
CA ALA A 65 1.11 7.83 6.75
C ALA A 65 2.57 7.87 7.26
N VAL A 66 3.38 6.85 6.95
CA VAL A 66 4.82 6.83 7.28
C VAL A 66 5.54 7.98 6.60
N ILE A 67 5.32 8.16 5.30
CA ILE A 67 5.89 9.26 4.52
C ILE A 67 5.56 10.63 5.13
N LEU A 68 4.31 10.84 5.54
CA LEU A 68 3.85 12.09 6.14
C LEU A 68 4.47 12.29 7.52
N TYR A 69 4.57 11.23 8.32
CA TYR A 69 5.23 11.28 9.61
C TYR A 69 6.69 11.70 9.45
N GLU A 70 7.46 11.03 8.59
CA GLU A 70 8.87 11.36 8.32
C GLU A 70 9.03 12.81 7.82
N PHE A 71 8.11 13.26 6.98
CA PHE A 71 8.11 14.64 6.48
C PHE A 71 7.88 15.67 7.60
N HIS A 72 6.99 15.38 8.54
CA HIS A 72 6.63 16.29 9.63
C HIS A 72 7.64 16.30 10.77
N THR A 73 8.16 15.15 11.18
CA THR A 73 9.13 15.05 12.29
C THR A 73 10.56 15.28 11.82
N GLY A 74 10.85 15.12 10.52
CA GLY A 74 12.21 15.18 9.97
C GLY A 74 13.12 14.05 10.49
N ILE A 75 12.55 13.09 11.22
CA ILE A 75 13.21 11.91 11.74
C ILE A 75 12.84 10.78 10.79
N HIS A 76 13.85 10.20 10.16
CA HIS A 76 13.68 8.93 9.47
C HIS A 76 13.45 7.87 10.54
N LEU A 77 12.30 7.21 10.51
CA LEU A 77 12.04 6.11 11.43
C LEU A 77 13.13 5.07 11.24
N PRO A 78 13.95 4.75 12.26
CA PRO A 78 14.62 3.48 12.25
C PRO A 78 13.55 2.37 12.32
N ASP A 79 13.85 1.20 11.76
CA ASP A 79 13.09 -0.06 11.96
C ASP A 79 13.10 -0.52 13.44
N ASP A 80 13.02 0.40 14.40
CA ASP A 80 13.12 0.10 15.82
C ASP A 80 11.77 -0.39 16.33
N VAL A 81 11.83 -1.57 16.95
CA VAL A 81 10.71 -2.51 17.13
C VAL A 81 9.80 -2.11 18.30
N GLY A 82 9.91 -0.87 18.79
CA GLY A 82 9.29 -0.41 20.04
C GLY A 82 7.85 0.04 19.88
N GLU A 83 7.65 1.29 19.46
CA GLU A 83 6.32 1.93 19.39
C GLU A 83 5.62 1.72 18.03
N GLU A 84 6.41 1.40 16.99
CA GLU A 84 6.01 1.27 15.58
C GLU A 84 5.58 -0.17 15.21
N ALA A 85 5.80 -1.14 16.10
CA ALA A 85 5.66 -2.57 15.76
C ALA A 85 4.25 -2.98 15.34
N TRP A 86 3.22 -2.39 15.97
CA TRP A 86 1.83 -2.59 15.55
C TRP A 86 1.58 -2.10 14.12
N PHE A 87 2.18 -0.97 13.76
CA PHE A 87 2.01 -0.37 12.44
C PHE A 87 2.64 -1.25 11.36
N MET A 88 3.89 -1.67 11.58
CA MET A 88 4.60 -2.63 10.74
C MET A 88 3.82 -3.95 10.61
N PHE A 89 3.29 -4.47 11.72
CA PHE A 89 2.50 -5.70 11.73
C PHE A 89 1.20 -5.57 10.92
N ALA A 90 0.48 -4.46 11.06
CA ALA A 90 -0.73 -4.20 10.29
C ALA A 90 -0.45 -4.06 8.78
N HIS A 91 0.69 -3.45 8.43
CA HIS A 91 1.15 -3.34 7.05
C HIS A 91 1.46 -4.72 6.45
N GLU A 92 2.17 -5.57 7.19
CA GLU A 92 2.52 -6.93 6.78
C GLU A 92 1.28 -7.83 6.63
N ILE A 93 0.30 -7.71 7.54
CA ILE A 93 -1.00 -8.38 7.40
C ILE A 93 -1.67 -7.96 6.09
N GLY A 94 -1.61 -6.68 5.72
CA GLY A 94 -2.12 -6.18 4.45
C GLY A 94 -1.51 -6.91 3.25
N TYR A 95 -0.19 -7.07 3.22
CA TYR A 95 0.50 -7.83 2.16
C TYR A 95 0.11 -9.31 2.14
N GLY A 96 0.02 -9.94 3.31
CA GLY A 96 -0.43 -11.32 3.43
C GLY A 96 -1.85 -11.52 2.90
N LEU A 97 -2.79 -10.67 3.31
CA LEU A 97 -4.18 -10.69 2.83
C LEU A 97 -4.26 -10.43 1.33
N SER A 98 -3.50 -9.48 0.79
CA SER A 98 -3.46 -9.20 -0.64
C SER A 98 -3.02 -10.44 -1.44
N SER A 99 -2.00 -11.14 -0.96
CA SER A 99 -1.49 -12.36 -1.59
C SER A 99 -2.52 -13.50 -1.56
N VAL A 100 -3.19 -13.69 -0.43
CA VAL A 100 -4.24 -14.71 -0.29
C VAL A 100 -5.43 -14.39 -1.19
N LEU A 101 -5.92 -13.15 -1.18
CA LEU A 101 -7.03 -12.71 -2.05
C LEU A 101 -6.71 -12.89 -3.53
N LEU A 102 -5.47 -12.63 -3.94
CA LEU A 102 -5.03 -12.86 -5.32
C LEU A 102 -5.12 -14.34 -5.70
N VAL A 103 -4.68 -15.25 -4.83
CA VAL A 103 -4.79 -16.70 -5.06
C VAL A 103 -6.25 -17.12 -5.17
N TYR A 104 -7.12 -16.65 -4.27
CA TYR A 104 -8.56 -16.93 -4.33
C TYR A 104 -9.19 -16.43 -5.62
N LEU A 105 -8.82 -15.24 -6.10
CA LEU A 105 -9.33 -14.69 -7.34
C LEU A 105 -8.90 -15.52 -8.56
N VAL A 106 -7.67 -16.05 -8.56
CA VAL A 106 -7.20 -16.97 -9.59
C VAL A 106 -7.95 -18.30 -9.56
N VAL A 107 -8.30 -18.81 -8.38
CA VAL A 107 -9.04 -20.07 -8.21
C VAL A 107 -10.53 -19.93 -8.58
N GLU A 108 -11.12 -18.76 -8.36
CA GLU A 108 -12.53 -18.51 -8.71
C GLU A 108 -12.74 -18.30 -10.23
N ARG A 109 -11.68 -17.98 -10.97
CA ARG A 109 -11.69 -17.86 -12.43
C ARG A 109 -11.67 -19.22 -13.12
#